data_AF-A0A1F5SNE1-F1
#
_entry.id   AF-A0A1F5SNE1-F1
#
_cell.length_a   1.000
_cell.length_b   1.000
_cell.length_c   1.000
_cell.angle_alpha   90.00
_cell.angle_beta   90.00
_cell.angle_gamma   90.00
#
_symmetry.space_group_name_H-M   'P 1'
#
loop_
_entity.id
_entity.type
_entity.pdbx_description
1 polymer ?
#
loop_
_entity_poly.entity_id
_entity_poly.type
_entity_poly.pdbx_seq_one_letter_code
_entity_poly.pdbx_strand_id
1 'polypeptide(L)'
;EFLILDSIDFKNGKTKPAVAVLKTLEKNVLQPDAKAARSMLIITDSKNELAQRALRNVVAVSFIPIQNINIVDLLKYRSVIMTKAGVEKIEKIYAPART
;
A
#
# COMPACT_ATOMS: atom_id res chain seq x y z
N GLU A 1 9.20 -6.53 -2.45
CA GLU A 1 8.30 -6.87 -3.57
C GLU A 1 7.44 -5.66 -3.90
N PHE A 2 7.14 -5.42 -5.17
CA PHE A 2 6.35 -4.26 -5.59
C PHE A 2 5.13 -4.73 -6.37
N LEU A 3 3.94 -4.27 -5.96
CA LEU A 3 2.66 -4.60 -6.59
C LEU A 3 1.94 -3.33 -7.02
N ILE A 4 1.31 -3.40 -8.20
CA ILE A 4 0.44 -2.34 -8.71
C ILE A 4 -0.99 -2.87 -8.72
N LEU A 5 -1.90 -2.11 -8.11
CA LEU A 5 -3.33 -2.34 -8.13
C LEU A 5 -4.03 -1.29 -9.00
N ASP A 6 -5.16 -1.64 -9.59
CA ASP A 6 -5.95 -0.67 -10.35
C ASP A 6 -6.61 0.35 -9.40
N SER A 7 -7.34 -0.13 -8.39
CA SER A 7 -7.94 0.68 -7.34
C SER A 7 -8.01 -0.07 -6.01
N ILE A 8 -8.07 0.67 -4.90
CA ILE A 8 -8.26 0.11 -3.56
C ILE A 8 -9.19 1.02 -2.74
N ASP A 9 -10.37 0.51 -2.42
CA ASP A 9 -11.40 1.26 -1.69
C ASP A 9 -11.95 0.46 -0.50
N PHE A 10 -11.96 1.10 0.67
CA PHE A 10 -12.49 0.52 1.90
C PHE A 10 -13.75 1.28 2.34
N LYS A 11 -14.92 0.85 1.84
CA LYS A 11 -16.21 1.53 2.08
C LYS A 11 -16.64 1.62 3.55
N ASN A 12 -16.16 0.72 4.40
CA ASN A 12 -16.67 0.57 5.77
C ASN A 12 -15.69 0.98 6.87
N GLY A 13 -14.44 1.34 6.55
CA GLY A 13 -13.43 1.75 7.55
C GLY A 13 -13.14 0.73 8.66
N LYS A 14 -13.55 -0.53 8.49
CA LYS A 14 -13.41 -1.60 9.48
C LYS A 14 -12.12 -2.40 9.24
N THR A 15 -11.44 -2.73 10.33
CA THR A 15 -10.18 -3.51 10.33
C THR A 15 -10.38 -4.94 9.82
N LYS A 16 -11.45 -5.63 10.25
CA LYS A 16 -11.75 -7.02 9.84
C LYS A 16 -11.82 -7.22 8.31
N PRO A 17 -12.64 -6.48 7.55
CA PRO A 17 -12.68 -6.62 6.10
C PRO A 17 -11.37 -6.19 5.44
N ALA A 18 -10.68 -5.18 5.97
CA ALA A 18 -9.38 -4.79 5.45
C ALA A 18 -8.34 -5.90 5.60
N VAL A 19 -8.25 -6.54 6.78
CA VAL A 19 -7.36 -7.69 7.01
C VAL A 19 -7.73 -8.88 6.11
N ALA A 20 -9.01 -9.11 5.84
CA ALA A 20 -9.42 -10.16 4.91
C ALA A 20 -8.94 -9.90 3.48
N VAL A 21 -9.08 -8.67 2.97
CA VAL A 21 -8.56 -8.27 1.66
C VAL A 21 -7.05 -8.39 1.60
N LEU A 22 -6.34 -7.92 2.63
CA LEU A 22 -4.89 -8.03 2.73
C LEU A 22 -4.43 -9.48 2.72
N LYS A 23 -5.07 -10.36 3.49
CA LYS A 23 -4.74 -11.78 3.54
C LYS A 23 -5.00 -12.48 2.20
N THR A 24 -6.03 -12.05 1.47
CA THR A 24 -6.30 -12.54 0.11
C THR A 24 -5.24 -12.06 -0.87
N LEU A 25 -4.85 -10.79 -0.83
CA LEU A 25 -3.77 -10.25 -1.66
C LEU A 25 -2.43 -10.94 -1.35
N GLU A 26 -2.14 -11.16 -0.06
CA GLU A 26 -0.97 -11.89 0.40
C GLU A 26 -0.94 -13.32 -0.14
N LYS A 27 -2.06 -14.04 -0.08
CA LYS A 27 -2.10 -15.45 -0.48
C LYS A 27 -2.03 -15.66 -1.99
N ASN A 28 -2.60 -14.73 -2.77
CA ASN A 28 -2.75 -14.89 -4.21
C ASN A 28 -1.68 -14.16 -5.02
N VAL A 29 -1.08 -13.08 -4.48
CA VAL A 29 -0.18 -12.20 -5.24
C VAL A 29 1.20 -12.08 -4.61
N LEU A 30 1.32 -12.25 -3.28
CA LEU A 30 2.61 -12.30 -2.60
C LEU A 30 3.01 -13.76 -2.39
N GLN A 31 4.31 -14.06 -2.46
CA GLN A 31 4.75 -15.46 -2.36
C GLN A 31 4.41 -16.06 -0.98
N PRO A 32 3.81 -17.26 -0.92
CA PRO A 32 3.35 -17.90 0.32
C PRO A 32 4.47 -18.41 1.24
N ASP A 33 5.71 -18.50 0.75
CA ASP A 33 6.84 -19.15 1.46
C ASP A 33 7.50 -18.29 2.55
N ALA A 34 7.28 -16.98 2.55
CA ALA A 34 7.95 -16.10 3.49
C ALA A 34 7.20 -16.00 4.84
N LYS A 35 7.55 -16.89 5.77
CA LYS A 35 7.38 -16.69 7.24
C LYS A 35 8.04 -15.40 7.78
N ALA A 36 8.71 -14.61 6.93
CA ALA A 36 9.30 -13.32 7.29
C ALA A 36 8.20 -12.30 7.58
N ALA A 37 8.40 -11.48 8.62
CA ALA A 37 7.46 -10.48 9.09
C ALA A 37 6.77 -9.73 7.93
N ARG A 38 5.46 -9.97 7.79
CA ARG A 38 4.57 -9.57 6.69
C ARG A 38 4.31 -8.07 6.67
N SER A 39 5.38 -7.31 6.45
CA SER A 39 5.36 -5.86 6.48
C SER A 39 4.95 -5.32 5.11
N MET A 40 3.73 -4.77 5.03
CA MET A 40 3.18 -4.17 3.81
C MET A 40 3.07 -2.65 3.95
N LEU A 41 3.57 -1.94 2.94
CA LEU A 41 3.36 -0.51 2.77
C LEU A 41 2.40 -0.29 1.61
N ILE A 42 1.26 0.33 1.89
CA ILE A 42 0.25 0.66 0.89
C ILE A 42 0.30 2.16 0.67
N ILE A 43 0.53 2.56 -0.58
CA ILE A 43 0.64 3.95 -0.99
C ILE A 43 -0.53 4.29 -1.89
N THR A 44 -1.26 5.32 -1.50
CA THR A 44 -2.43 5.82 -2.23
C THR A 44 -2.14 7.20 -2.82
N ASP A 45 -2.86 7.57 -3.87
CA ASP A 45 -2.73 8.86 -4.55
C ASP A 45 -3.25 10.04 -3.70
N SER A 46 -4.25 9.76 -2.85
CA SER A 46 -5.05 10.72 -2.10
C SER A 46 -5.34 10.24 -0.68
N LYS A 47 -5.62 11.17 0.24
CA LYS A 47 -5.90 10.85 1.64
C LYS A 47 -7.26 10.15 1.75
N ASN A 48 -7.26 8.84 1.98
CA ASN A 48 -8.48 8.07 2.26
C ASN A 48 -8.58 7.78 3.77
N GLU A 49 -9.42 8.53 4.48
CA GLU A 49 -9.53 8.43 5.95
C GLU A 49 -10.16 7.11 6.40
N LEU A 50 -11.04 6.52 5.61
CA LEU A 50 -11.64 5.21 5.93
C LEU A 50 -10.61 4.11 5.83
N ALA A 51 -9.82 4.10 4.75
CA ALA A 51 -8.71 3.18 4.56
C ALA A 51 -7.65 3.34 5.66
N GLN A 52 -7.27 4.59 5.96
CA GLN A 52 -6.30 4.89 7.00
C GLN A 52 -6.79 4.44 8.38
N ARG A 53 -8.08 4.64 8.72
CA ARG A 53 -8.66 4.14 9.98
C ARG A 53 -8.72 2.62 10.03
N ALA A 54 -9.05 1.96 8.91
CA ALA A 54 -9.13 0.51 8.84
C ALA A 54 -7.76 -0.16 8.99
N LEU A 55 -6.69 0.48 8.50
CA LEU A 55 -5.35 -0.11 8.45
C LEU A 55 -4.44 0.33 9.60
N ARG A 56 -4.75 1.45 10.27
CA ARG A 56 -3.94 1.97 11.39
C ARG A 56 -3.71 0.96 12.52
N ASN A 57 -4.69 0.09 12.78
CA ASN A 57 -4.61 -0.89 13.88
C ASN A 57 -4.08 -2.26 13.43
N VAL A 58 -3.65 -2.40 12.17
CA VAL A 58 -3.13 -3.67 11.65
C VAL A 58 -1.62 -3.70 11.83
N VAL A 59 -1.15 -4.51 12.78
CA VAL A 59 0.28 -4.70 13.01
C VAL A 59 0.91 -5.28 11.73
N ALA A 60 2.01 -4.67 11.29
CA ALA A 60 2.72 -4.95 10.04
C ALA A 60 2.13 -4.36 8.75
N VAL A 61 1.05 -3.57 8.78
CA VAL A 61 0.58 -2.83 7.60
C VAL A 61 0.60 -1.34 7.85
N SER A 62 1.12 -0.57 6.90
CA SER A 62 1.05 0.88 6.91
C SER A 62 0.34 1.39 5.67
N PHE A 63 -0.51 2.39 5.87
CA PHE A 63 -1.25 3.05 4.80
C PHE A 63 -0.88 4.52 4.80
N ILE A 64 -0.23 4.97 3.72
CA ILE A 64 0.25 6.34 3.58
C ILE A 64 -0.20 6.95 2.25
N PRO A 65 -0.52 8.25 2.21
CA PRO A 65 -0.65 8.96 0.96
C PRO A 65 0.72 9.20 0.32
N ILE A 66 0.75 9.34 -1.00
CA ILE A 66 1.98 9.60 -1.77
C ILE A 66 2.73 10.85 -1.30
N GLN A 67 2.02 11.84 -0.75
CA GLN A 67 2.61 13.06 -0.20
C GLN A 67 3.50 12.79 1.03
N ASN A 68 3.27 11.68 1.73
CA ASN A 68 3.98 11.31 2.95
C ASN A 68 4.97 10.15 2.72
N ILE A 69 5.29 9.85 1.45
CA ILE A 69 6.25 8.78 1.15
C ILE A 69 7.63 9.12 1.71
N ASN A 70 8.28 8.14 2.33
CA ASN A 70 9.59 8.30 2.92
C ASN A 70 10.48 7.09 2.61
N ILE A 71 11.78 7.33 2.45
CA ILE A 71 12.76 6.28 2.07
C ILE A 71 12.89 5.25 3.21
N VAL A 72 12.86 5.72 4.46
CA VAL A 72 12.95 4.85 5.64
C VAL A 72 11.81 3.83 5.66
N ASP A 73 10.60 4.24 5.30
CA ASP A 73 9.46 3.32 5.23
C ASP A 73 9.63 2.34 4.08
N LEU A 74 10.05 2.80 2.89
CA LEU A 74 10.29 1.91 1.74
C LEU A 74 11.32 0.80 2.02
N LEU A 75 12.33 1.09 2.84
CA LEU A 75 13.33 0.10 3.26
C LEU A 75 12.87 -0.80 4.41
N LYS A 76 11.96 -0.30 5.25
CA LYS A 76 11.44 -1.02 6.42
C LYS A 76 10.41 -2.08 6.03
N TYR A 77 9.57 -1.81 5.04
CA TYR A 77 8.52 -2.72 4.60
C TYR A 77 9.02 -3.63 3.48
N ARG A 78 8.71 -4.93 3.59
CA ARG A 78 9.15 -5.92 2.58
C ARG A 78 8.36 -5.82 1.28
N SER A 79 7.08 -5.46 1.37
CA SER A 79 6.18 -5.39 0.22
C SER A 79 5.56 -4.00 0.11
N VAL A 80 5.67 -3.40 -1.08
CA VAL A 80 5.12 -2.08 -1.39
C VAL A 80 4.00 -2.27 -2.41
N ILE A 81 2.83 -1.73 -2.10
CA ILE A 81 1.61 -1.81 -2.91
C ILE A 81 1.20 -0.40 -3.28
N MET A 82 1.05 -0.12 -4.57
CA MET A 82 0.61 1.17 -5.09
C MET A 82 -0.60 1.03 -6.00
N THR A 83 -1.47 2.03 -6.04
CA THR A 83 -2.47 2.11 -7.11
C THR A 83 -1.84 2.66 -8.39
N LYS A 84 -2.40 2.33 -9.55
CA LYS A 84 -1.95 2.85 -10.85
C LYS A 84 -1.94 4.38 -10.87
N ALA A 85 -2.99 5.00 -10.31
CA ALA A 85 -3.06 6.45 -10.12
C ALA A 85 -1.91 7.00 -9.25
N GLY A 86 -1.51 6.25 -8.22
CA GLY A 86 -0.36 6.60 -7.39
C GLY A 86 0.97 6.56 -8.15
N VAL A 87 1.16 5.55 -9.01
CA VAL A 87 2.38 5.45 -9.84
C VAL A 87 2.44 6.60 -10.85
N GLU A 88 1.36 6.89 -11.57
CA GLU A 88 1.32 8.01 -12.52
C GLU A 88 1.64 9.36 -11.85
N LYS A 89 1.19 9.54 -10.60
CA LYS A 89 1.49 10.73 -9.82
C LYS A 89 2.94 10.79 -9.37
N ILE A 90 3.56 9.66 -9.04
CA ILE A 90 5.00 9.61 -8.69
C ILE A 90 5.85 9.92 -9.91
N GLU A 91 5.49 9.40 -11.08
CA GLU A 91 6.19 9.68 -12.34
C GLU A 91 6.12 11.17 -12.68
N LYS A 92 4.96 11.81 -12.53
CA LYS A 92 4.85 13.26 -12.76
C LYS A 92 5.72 14.12 -11.83
N ILE A 93 5.93 13.67 -10.58
CA ILE A 93 6.69 14.44 -9.59
C ILE A 93 8.20 14.21 -9.77
N TYR A 94 8.62 12.97 -10.03
CA TYR A 94 10.04 12.57 -9.97
C TYR A 94 10.67 12.19 -11.31
N ALA A 95 9.87 11.94 -12.34
CA ALA A 95 10.33 11.86 -13.72
C ALA A 95 9.90 13.14 -14.46
N PRO A 96 10.54 14.30 -14.19
CA PRO A 96 10.33 15.46 -15.03
C PRO A 96 10.64 15.07 -16.48
N ALA A 97 9.74 15.45 -17.38
CA ALA A 97 9.70 15.09 -18.78
C ALA A 97 11.10 14.84 -19.35
N ARG A 98 11.36 13.61 -19.81
CA ARG A 98 12.48 13.32 -20.70
C ARG A 98 12.30 14.26 -21.91
N THR A 99 13.03 15.36 -21.89
CA THR A 99 13.20 16.28 -23.03
C THR A 99 14.32 15.73 -23.90
#